data_AF-A0A2V7B4U0-F1
#
_entry.id   AF-A0A2V7B4U0-F1
#
_cell.length_a   1.000
_cell.length_b   1.000
_cell.length_c   1.000
_cell.angle_alpha   90.00
_cell.angle_beta   90.00
_cell.angle_gamma   90.00
#
_symmetry.space_group_name_H-M   'P 1'
#
loop_
_entity.id
_entity.type
_entity.pdbx_description
1 polymer ?
#
loop_
_entity_poly.entity_id
_entity_poly.type
_entity_poly.pdbx_seq_one_letter_code
_entity_poly.pdbx_strand_id
1 'polypeptide(L)'
;FPRGADEKDGKNDSALAVYMLVPYSRIRGPKAVKYIWSEKVPVGTRLESNGGLTQVRVLDSGTDRRGQWVEQRVNAREDYLKYFDEKDVPKAAGIAVLTDSDDTKSSAQGDYANFRVCKE
;
A
#
# COMPACT_ATOMS: atom_id res chain seq x y z
N PHE A 1 14.72 3.90 1.21
CA PHE A 1 14.21 2.53 1.03
C PHE A 1 14.82 1.65 2.10
N PRO A 2 14.02 0.77 2.72
CA PRO A 2 14.50 -0.25 3.62
C PRO A 2 15.50 -1.14 2.88
N ARG A 3 16.66 -1.38 3.48
CA ARG A 3 17.75 -2.09 2.80
C ARG A 3 17.38 -3.55 2.60
N GLY A 4 17.36 -4.00 1.34
CA GLY A 4 17.09 -5.40 1.03
C GLY A 4 15.61 -5.77 1.09
N ALA A 5 14.73 -4.77 1.04
CA ALA A 5 13.31 -4.96 0.82
C ALA A 5 13.07 -5.71 -0.50
N ASP A 6 12.10 -6.61 -0.47
CA ASP A 6 11.53 -7.26 -1.64
C ASP A 6 10.15 -7.82 -1.22
N GLU A 7 9.09 -7.12 -1.63
CA GLU A 7 7.74 -7.47 -1.25
C GLU A 7 7.26 -8.79 -1.87
N LYS A 8 7.98 -9.36 -2.85
CA LYS A 8 7.72 -10.71 -3.35
C LYS A 8 8.24 -11.82 -2.44
N ASP A 9 9.28 -11.54 -1.67
CA ASP A 9 9.90 -12.49 -0.75
C ASP A 9 9.24 -12.48 0.65
N GLY A 10 8.07 -11.84 0.76
CA GLY A 10 7.31 -11.72 2.00
C GLY A 10 7.74 -10.60 2.94
N LYS A 11 8.81 -9.85 2.60
CA LYS A 11 9.22 -8.64 3.34
C LYS A 11 8.30 -7.49 2.96
N ASN A 12 7.41 -7.07 3.84
CA ASN A 12 6.37 -6.07 3.52
C ASN A 12 6.82 -4.61 3.69
N ASP A 13 8.12 -4.42 3.91
CA ASP A 13 8.78 -3.15 4.10
C ASP A 13 8.78 -2.30 2.84
N SER A 14 8.19 -1.11 2.94
CA SER A 14 8.24 -0.10 1.87
C SER A 14 8.50 1.27 2.48
N ALA A 15 9.29 2.10 1.78
CA ALA A 15 9.55 3.47 2.22
C ALA A 15 8.30 4.34 2.21
N LEU A 16 7.38 4.04 1.30
CA LEU A 16 6.11 4.74 1.17
C LEU A 16 5.00 3.71 1.06
N ALA A 17 4.04 3.75 1.98
CA ALA A 17 2.80 2.98 1.88
C ALA A 17 1.59 3.81 2.31
N VAL A 18 0.53 3.76 1.52
CA VAL A 18 -0.77 4.38 1.80
C VAL A 18 -1.85 3.31 1.75
N TYR A 19 -2.71 3.27 2.75
CA TYR A 19 -3.76 2.27 2.89
C TYR A 19 -5.13 2.92 2.78
N MET A 20 -6.04 2.30 2.03
CA MET A 20 -7.46 2.46 2.27
C MET A 20 -7.93 1.35 3.21
N LEU A 21 -8.51 1.70 4.35
CA LEU A 21 -8.99 0.73 5.35
C LEU A 21 -10.50 0.56 5.24
N VAL A 22 -10.96 -0.70 5.22
CA VAL A 22 -12.37 -1.06 5.20
C VAL A 22 -12.69 -1.97 6.40
N PRO A 23 -13.67 -1.60 7.25
CA PRO A 23 -14.07 -2.43 8.38
C PRO A 23 -14.44 -3.85 7.92
N TYR A 24 -13.92 -4.87 8.60
CA TYR A 24 -14.17 -6.27 8.24
C TYR A 24 -14.42 -7.14 9.48
N SER A 25 -13.44 -7.27 10.38
CA SER A 25 -13.57 -8.13 11.57
C SER A 25 -12.98 -7.48 12.81
N ARG A 26 -13.64 -7.64 13.96
CA ARG A 26 -13.08 -7.24 15.26
C ARG A 26 -11.95 -8.15 15.75
N ILE A 27 -11.85 -9.36 15.21
CA ILE A 27 -10.84 -10.35 15.60
C ILE A 27 -9.66 -10.33 14.64
N ARG A 28 -9.93 -10.32 13.32
CA ARG A 28 -8.88 -10.37 12.30
C ARG A 28 -8.40 -8.99 11.82
N GLY A 29 -9.09 -7.92 12.20
CA GLY A 29 -8.80 -6.56 11.74
C GLY A 29 -9.53 -6.18 10.44
N PRO A 30 -9.22 -4.99 9.89
CA PRO A 30 -9.83 -4.49 8.66
C PRO A 30 -9.27 -5.19 7.42
N LYS A 31 -10.02 -5.12 6.32
CA LYS A 31 -9.45 -5.30 4.98
C LYS A 31 -8.77 -4.01 4.54
N ALA A 32 -7.71 -4.12 3.75
CA ALA A 32 -7.00 -2.95 3.26
C ALA A 32 -6.53 -3.11 1.81
N VAL A 33 -6.60 -2.02 1.05
CA VAL A 33 -5.81 -1.87 -0.18
C VAL A 33 -4.60 -0.99 0.15
N LYS A 34 -3.40 -1.55 0.03
CA LYS A 34 -2.11 -0.90 0.28
C LYS A 34 -1.48 -0.50 -1.05
N TYR A 35 -1.11 0.76 -1.18
CA TYR A 35 -0.36 1.29 -2.31
C TYR A 35 1.06 1.55 -1.88
N ILE A 36 2.04 1.04 -2.63
CA ILE A 36 3.45 1.16 -2.25
C ILE A 36 4.31 1.76 -3.35
N TRP A 37 5.41 2.35 -2.90
CA TRP A 37 6.61 2.54 -3.70
C TRP A 37 7.64 1.48 -3.29
N SER A 38 7.88 0.51 -4.17
CA SER A 38 8.85 -0.56 -3.93
C SER A 38 10.25 -0.16 -4.40
N GLU A 39 11.30 -0.67 -3.75
CA GLU A 39 12.66 -0.53 -4.26
C GLU A 39 12.88 -1.37 -5.53
N LYS A 40 12.22 -2.53 -5.65
CA LYS A 40 12.56 -3.57 -6.65
C LYS A 40 11.36 -4.13 -7.41
N VAL A 41 10.22 -4.24 -6.75
CA VAL A 41 9.03 -4.87 -7.32
C VAL A 41 8.46 -3.96 -8.42
N PRO A 42 8.24 -4.46 -9.65
CA PRO A 42 7.77 -3.61 -10.75
C PRO A 42 6.42 -2.95 -10.50
N VAL A 43 6.22 -1.76 -11.08
CA VAL A 43 4.94 -1.04 -11.06
C VAL A 43 3.82 -1.91 -11.63
N GLY A 44 2.63 -1.82 -11.04
CA GLY A 44 1.45 -2.58 -11.44
C GLY A 44 1.41 -4.01 -10.89
N THR A 45 2.49 -4.48 -10.25
CA THR A 45 2.48 -5.77 -9.55
C THR A 45 1.42 -5.74 -8.43
N ARG A 46 0.60 -6.78 -8.38
CA ARG A 46 -0.30 -7.06 -7.25
C ARG A 46 0.37 -8.09 -6.35
N LEU A 47 0.37 -7.82 -5.06
CA LEU A 47 0.81 -8.74 -4.00
C LEU A 47 -0.28 -8.81 -2.92
N GLU A 48 -0.07 -9.65 -1.92
CA GLU A 48 -0.91 -9.67 -0.74
C GLU A 48 -0.12 -9.97 0.52
N SER A 49 -0.65 -9.54 1.66
CA SER A 49 -0.10 -9.83 2.98
C SER A 49 -1.23 -9.98 4.01
N ASN A 50 -0.87 -10.24 5.26
CA ASN A 50 -1.82 -10.42 6.37
C ASN A 50 -2.89 -11.49 6.07
N GLY A 51 -2.47 -12.62 5.48
CA GLY A 51 -3.37 -13.72 5.12
C GLY A 51 -4.50 -13.30 4.18
N GLY A 52 -4.20 -12.45 3.20
CA GLY A 52 -5.13 -11.97 2.17
C GLY A 52 -5.95 -10.75 2.57
N LEU A 53 -5.88 -10.29 3.83
CA LEU A 53 -6.61 -9.10 4.29
C LEU A 53 -6.01 -7.78 3.81
N THR A 54 -4.74 -7.80 3.38
CA THR A 54 -4.08 -6.64 2.79
C THR A 54 -3.75 -6.97 1.34
N GLN A 55 -4.40 -6.29 0.40
CA GLN A 55 -4.11 -6.39 -1.03
C GLN A 55 -3.19 -5.24 -1.41
N VAL A 56 -2.05 -5.54 -2.02
CA VAL A 56 -0.99 -4.55 -2.28
C VAL A 56 -0.87 -4.28 -3.77
N ARG A 57 -0.82 -3.00 -4.15
CA ARG A 57 -0.53 -2.56 -5.53
C ARG A 57 0.71 -1.68 -5.54
N VAL A 58 1.68 -2.02 -6.38
CA VAL A 58 2.86 -1.18 -6.61
C VAL A 58 2.50 -0.02 -7.54
N LEU A 59 2.59 1.21 -7.05
CA LEU A 59 2.36 2.42 -7.85
C LEU A 59 3.64 3.00 -8.42
N ASP A 60 4.75 2.78 -7.75
CA ASP A 60 6.06 3.26 -8.18
C ASP A 60 7.14 2.25 -7.77
N SER A 61 8.25 2.24 -8.51
CA SER A 61 9.32 1.28 -8.33
C SER A 61 10.68 1.89 -8.61
N GLY A 62 11.70 1.39 -7.92
CA GLY A 62 13.08 1.81 -8.13
C GLY A 62 13.43 3.09 -7.36
N THR A 63 14.66 3.54 -7.56
CA THR A 63 15.28 4.60 -6.75
C THR A 63 15.51 5.90 -7.51
N ASP A 64 15.20 5.94 -8.80
CA ASP A 64 15.53 7.04 -9.70
C ASP A 64 14.83 8.36 -9.33
N ARG A 65 13.62 8.28 -8.74
CA ARG A 65 12.84 9.44 -8.30
C ARG A 65 12.94 9.71 -6.79
N ARG A 66 13.95 9.15 -6.11
CA ARG A 66 14.18 9.40 -4.68
C ARG A 66 14.38 10.91 -4.42
N GLY A 67 13.74 11.42 -3.37
CA GLY A 67 13.82 12.84 -2.99
C GLY A 67 12.99 13.78 -3.88
N GLN A 68 12.20 13.23 -4.81
CA GLN A 68 11.28 14.01 -5.65
C GLN A 68 9.85 13.79 -5.17
N TRP A 69 9.02 14.83 -5.27
CA TRP A 69 7.58 14.71 -5.10
C TRP A 69 6.97 14.07 -6.34
N VAL A 70 6.23 12.98 -6.14
CA VAL A 70 5.49 12.28 -7.20
C VAL A 70 4.02 12.25 -6.83
N GLU A 71 3.16 12.75 -7.73
CA GLU A 71 1.71 12.64 -7.56
C GLU A 71 1.24 11.25 -7.96
N GLN A 72 0.42 10.64 -7.11
CA GLN A 72 -0.19 9.33 -7.35
C GLN A 72 -1.71 9.46 -7.27
N ARG A 73 -2.41 8.89 -8.26
CA ARG A 73 -3.87 8.85 -8.33
C ARG A 73 -4.34 7.43 -8.62
N VAL A 74 -5.31 6.96 -7.83
CA VAL A 74 -5.86 5.60 -7.92
C VAL A 74 -7.36 5.61 -7.76
N ASN A 75 -8.05 4.65 -8.37
CA ASN A 75 -9.44 4.34 -8.04
C ASN A 75 -9.47 3.28 -6.95
N ALA A 76 -9.42 3.72 -5.70
CA ALA A 76 -9.32 2.79 -4.57
C ALA A 76 -10.57 1.92 -4.37
N ARG A 77 -11.73 2.40 -4.81
CA ARG A 77 -12.98 1.63 -4.80
C ARG A 77 -12.89 0.47 -5.79
N GLU A 78 -12.49 0.76 -7.03
CA GLU A 78 -12.34 -0.26 -8.07
C GLU A 78 -11.27 -1.29 -7.70
N ASP A 79 -10.11 -0.84 -7.21
CA ASP A 79 -9.04 -1.73 -6.77
C ASP A 79 -9.52 -2.65 -5.63
N TYR A 80 -10.30 -2.14 -4.67
CA TYR A 80 -10.88 -2.97 -3.60
C TYR A 80 -11.82 -4.05 -4.15
N LEU A 81 -12.80 -3.67 -4.97
CA LEU A 81 -13.76 -4.62 -5.56
C LEU A 81 -13.02 -5.70 -6.35
N LYS A 82 -12.04 -5.30 -7.16
CA LYS A 82 -11.24 -6.21 -7.99
C LYS A 82 -10.38 -7.15 -7.17
N TYR A 83 -9.68 -6.66 -6.14
CA TYR A 83 -8.71 -7.48 -5.42
C TYR A 83 -9.32 -8.38 -4.35
N PHE A 84 -10.48 -8.00 -3.80
CA PHE A 84 -11.20 -8.81 -2.83
C PHE A 84 -12.35 -9.63 -3.43
N ASP A 85 -12.59 -9.50 -4.74
CA ASP A 85 -13.71 -10.14 -5.46
C ASP A 85 -15.07 -9.84 -4.81
N GLU A 86 -15.28 -8.56 -4.47
CA GLU A 86 -16.51 -8.07 -3.84
C GLU A 86 -17.36 -7.26 -4.82
N LYS A 87 -18.67 -7.20 -4.58
CA LYS A 87 -19.64 -6.49 -5.43
C LYS A 87 -19.91 -5.07 -4.95
N ASP A 88 -19.65 -4.79 -3.69
CA ASP A 88 -19.77 -3.48 -3.06
C ASP A 88 -18.57 -3.22 -2.13
N VAL A 89 -18.37 -1.96 -1.79
CA VAL A 89 -17.34 -1.55 -0.82
C VAL A 89 -18.07 -0.94 0.37
N PRO A 90 -17.98 -1.54 1.56
CA PRO A 90 -18.44 -0.90 2.78
C PRO A 90 -17.80 0.48 2.95
N LYS A 91 -18.42 1.34 3.76
CA LYS A 91 -17.85 2.67 4.04
C LYS A 91 -16.42 2.52 4.58
N ALA A 92 -15.44 3.07 3.85
CA ALA A 92 -14.05 3.07 4.28
C ALA A 92 -13.93 3.77 5.65
N ALA A 93 -13.13 3.17 6.53
CA ALA A 93 -12.85 3.70 7.87
C ALA A 93 -11.92 4.93 7.80
N GLY A 94 -11.01 4.94 6.83
CA GLY A 94 -10.07 6.02 6.63
C GLY A 94 -8.86 5.63 5.81
N ILE A 95 -7.87 6.52 5.83
CA ILE A 95 -6.55 6.31 5.23
C ILE A 95 -5.53 6.13 6.35
N ALA A 96 -4.59 5.22 6.16
CA ALA A 96 -3.39 5.13 6.98
C ALA A 96 -2.14 5.28 6.10
N VAL A 97 -1.04 5.71 6.70
CA VAL A 97 0.27 5.77 6.08
C VAL A 97 1.25 4.96 6.93
N LEU A 98 2.17 4.28 6.29
CA LEU A 98 3.21 3.53 7.00
C LEU A 98 4.52 3.59 6.22
N THR A 99 5.55 4.10 6.88
CA THR A 99 6.94 3.94 6.45
C THR A 99 7.51 2.79 7.25
N ASP A 100 7.82 1.67 6.58
CA ASP A 100 8.04 0.39 7.25
C ASP A 100 9.43 -0.17 6.97
N SER A 101 10.06 -0.76 7.97
CA SER A 101 11.42 -1.31 7.85
C SER A 101 11.74 -2.39 8.90
N ASP A 102 10.72 -3.06 9.44
CA ASP A 102 10.89 -4.02 10.53
C ASP A 102 11.36 -5.39 10.01
N ASP A 103 10.79 -5.91 8.92
CA ASP A 103 11.16 -7.18 8.31
C ASP A 103 12.63 -7.20 7.86
N THR A 104 13.11 -6.07 7.33
CA THR A 104 14.50 -5.85 6.89
C THR A 104 15.43 -5.48 8.03
N LYS A 105 14.90 -5.20 9.23
CA LYS A 105 15.66 -4.73 10.40
C LYS A 105 16.59 -3.57 10.03
N SER A 106 16.08 -2.64 9.23
CA SER A 106 16.85 -1.55 8.66
C SER A 106 16.20 -0.20 8.98
N SER A 107 16.33 0.79 8.11
CA SER A 107 15.69 2.08 8.24
C SER A 107 15.00 2.48 6.95
N ALA A 108 13.88 3.17 7.09
CA ALA A 108 13.16 3.79 5.99
C ALA A 108 12.77 5.21 6.35
N GLN A 109 12.71 6.05 5.31
CA GLN A 109 12.19 7.41 5.39
C GLN A 109 11.29 7.61 4.18
N GLY A 110 10.14 8.22 4.42
CA GLY A 110 9.15 8.54 3.41
C GLY A 110 8.38 9.78 3.85
N ASP A 111 8.25 10.74 2.95
CA ASP A 111 7.52 11.98 3.17
C ASP A 111 6.20 11.93 2.39
N TYR A 112 5.12 12.37 3.03
CA TYR A 112 3.77 12.33 2.47
C TYR A 112 3.14 13.72 2.56
N ALA A 113 2.41 14.13 1.54
CA ALA A 113 1.72 15.40 1.52
C ALA A 113 0.48 15.36 0.61
N ASN A 114 -0.40 16.35 0.77
CA ASN A 114 -1.49 16.66 -0.17
C ASN A 114 -2.50 15.54 -0.44
N PHE A 115 -2.86 14.75 0.57
CA PHE A 115 -3.92 13.75 0.45
C PHE A 115 -5.26 14.39 0.04
N ARG A 116 -5.87 13.84 -1.01
CA ARG A 116 -7.22 14.22 -1.47
C ARG A 116 -8.05 12.97 -1.66
N VAL A 117 -9.26 12.99 -1.10
CA VAL A 117 -10.27 11.96 -1.33
C VAL A 117 -11.43 12.61 -2.03
N CYS A 118 -11.71 12.16 -3.24
CA CYS A 118 -12.79 12.68 -4.06
C CYS A 118 -13.81 11.57 -4.28
N LYS A 119 -15.10 11.93 -4.26
CA LYS A 119 -16.12 11.12 -4.92
C LYS A 119 -16.00 11.45 -6.41
N GLU A 120 -15.97 10.43 -7.26
CA GLU A 120 -16.16 10.64 -8.70
C GLU A 120 -17.50 11.32 -8.98
#